data_AF-A0A841P5Q4-F1
#
_entry.id   AF-A0A841P5Q4-F1
#
_cell.length_a   1.000
_cell.length_b   1.000
_cell.length_c   1.000
_cell.angle_alpha   90.00
_cell.angle_beta   90.00
_cell.angle_gamma   90.00
#
_symmetry.space_group_name_H-M   'P 1'
#
loop_
_entity.id
_entity.type
_entity.pdbx_description
1 polymer ?
#
loop_
_entity_poly.entity_id
_entity_poly.type
_entity_poly.pdbx_seq_one_letter_code
_entity_poly.pdbx_strand_id
1 'polypeptide(L)'
;MQLEDIPDATIRRMIDYTAASTSLLRIGRHDFRIPFIVVDEWARKGHCVLSTNRLARDFKSTRRTMCAAIRRLLEAGVIREIDRTSDGRPIFEPCLEIGDEWRAAKEARVNAH
;
A
#
# COMPACT_ATOMS: atom_id res chain seq x y z
N MET A 1 -15.23 -10.38 7.95
CA MET A 1 -14.72 -9.23 8.70
C MET A 1 -15.36 -7.98 8.13
N GLN A 2 -16.27 -7.38 8.88
CA GLN A 2 -16.85 -6.07 8.54
C GLN A 2 -15.77 -5.00 8.85
N LEU A 3 -15.85 -3.81 8.24
CA LEU A 3 -14.90 -2.72 8.52
C LEU A 3 -14.93 -2.27 10.00
N GLU A 4 -16.02 -2.60 10.70
CA GLU A 4 -16.33 -2.26 12.10
C GLU A 4 -15.50 -3.06 13.13
N ASP A 5 -14.81 -4.13 12.71
CA ASP A 5 -14.00 -4.98 13.61
C ASP A 5 -12.51 -4.56 13.67
N ILE A 6 -12.11 -3.52 12.92
CA ILE A 6 -10.72 -3.06 12.86
C ILE A 6 -10.50 -2.01 13.97
N PRO A 7 -9.54 -2.19 14.88
CA PRO A 7 -9.25 -1.19 15.92
C PRO A 7 -8.94 0.20 15.32
N ASP A 8 -9.45 1.26 15.95
CA ASP A 8 -9.26 2.66 15.49
C ASP A 8 -7.78 3.04 15.27
N ALA A 9 -6.90 2.52 16.13
CA ALA A 9 -5.45 2.72 15.99
C ALA A 9 -4.92 2.14 14.66
N THR A 10 -5.43 1.00 14.23
CA THR A 10 -5.09 0.37 12.96
C THR A 10 -5.63 1.20 11.80
N ILE A 11 -6.88 1.65 11.86
CA ILE A 11 -7.49 2.53 10.84
C ILE A 11 -6.62 3.79 10.66
N ARG A 12 -6.21 4.41 11.77
CA ARG A 12 -5.36 5.60 11.75
C ARG A 12 -3.98 5.32 11.15
N ARG A 13 -3.34 4.18 11.43
CA ARG A 13 -2.08 3.79 10.76
C ARG A 13 -2.27 3.53 9.26
N MET A 14 -3.40 2.95 8.85
CA MET A 14 -3.71 2.74 7.43
C MET A 14 -3.91 4.06 6.67
N ILE A 15 -4.57 5.05 7.29
CA ILE A 15 -4.76 6.39 6.71
C ILE A 15 -3.41 7.07 6.49
N ASP A 16 -2.55 7.07 7.51
CA ASP A 16 -1.24 7.72 7.43
C ASP A 16 -0.31 7.00 6.45
N TYR A 17 -0.33 5.67 6.42
CA TYR A 17 0.33 4.89 5.38
C TYR A 17 -0.14 5.29 3.96
N THR A 18 -1.45 5.44 3.76
CA THR A 18 -2.02 5.82 2.46
C THR A 18 -1.59 7.25 2.08
N ALA A 19 -1.61 8.18 3.03
CA ALA A 19 -1.15 9.55 2.84
C ALA A 19 0.36 9.60 2.52
N ALA A 20 1.18 8.87 3.27
CA ALA A 20 2.62 8.75 3.08
C ALA A 20 2.94 8.18 1.69
N SER A 21 2.30 7.07 1.31
CA SER A 21 2.50 6.44 -0.01
C SER A 21 2.20 7.41 -1.15
N THR A 22 1.13 8.21 -1.04
CA THR A 22 0.77 9.23 -2.04
C THR A 22 1.84 10.33 -2.13
N SER A 23 2.43 10.73 -1.00
CA SER A 23 3.47 11.76 -0.97
C SER A 23 4.82 11.31 -1.53
N LEU A 24 5.15 10.01 -1.38
CA LEU A 24 6.38 9.39 -1.88
C LEU A 24 6.29 9.11 -3.38
N LEU A 25 5.12 8.71 -3.88
CA LEU A 25 4.92 8.27 -5.26
C LEU A 25 4.53 9.45 -6.16
N ARG A 26 5.52 10.28 -6.50
CA ARG A 26 5.33 11.46 -7.38
C ARG A 26 5.08 11.13 -8.87
N ILE A 27 5.04 9.86 -9.27
CA ILE A 27 5.43 9.47 -10.64
C ILE A 27 4.35 8.72 -11.45
N GLY A 28 3.29 8.17 -10.84
CA GLY A 28 2.32 7.33 -11.59
C GLY A 28 0.84 7.62 -11.30
N ARG A 29 0.04 7.77 -12.37
CA ARG A 29 -1.43 7.97 -12.32
C ARG A 29 -2.19 6.86 -11.56
N HIS A 30 -1.59 5.69 -11.35
CA HIS A 30 -2.21 4.54 -10.68
C HIS A 30 -1.51 4.13 -9.38
N ASP A 31 -0.34 4.71 -9.09
CA ASP A 31 0.55 4.25 -8.02
C ASP A 31 -0.06 4.46 -6.63
N PHE A 32 -1.00 5.41 -6.48
CA PHE A 32 -1.71 5.66 -5.21
C PHE A 32 -2.81 4.63 -4.91
N ARG A 33 -3.32 3.89 -5.90
CA ARG A 33 -4.46 2.97 -5.71
C ARG A 33 -4.01 1.58 -5.24
N ILE A 34 -2.81 1.15 -5.62
CA ILE A 34 -2.27 -0.15 -5.23
C ILE A 34 -1.99 -0.22 -3.71
N PRO A 35 -1.37 0.78 -3.06
CA PRO A 35 -1.21 0.81 -1.61
C PRO A 35 -2.53 0.62 -0.86
N PHE A 36 -3.60 1.27 -1.33
CA PHE A 36 -4.94 1.13 -0.73
C PHE A 36 -5.48 -0.30 -0.84
N ILE A 37 -5.33 -0.96 -2.00
CA ILE A 37 -5.73 -2.37 -2.18
C ILE A 37 -4.95 -3.27 -1.23
N VAL A 38 -3.63 -3.06 -1.14
CA VAL A 38 -2.76 -3.89 -0.29
C VAL A 38 -3.14 -3.76 1.17
N VAL A 39 -3.34 -2.53 1.67
CA VAL A 39 -3.65 -2.31 3.08
C VAL A 39 -5.05 -2.78 3.46
N ASP A 40 -6.06 -2.59 2.58
CA ASP A 40 -7.42 -3.10 2.83
C ASP A 40 -7.46 -4.64 2.82
N GLU A 41 -6.82 -5.29 1.85
CA GLU A 41 -6.80 -6.75 1.79
C GLU A 41 -5.99 -7.36 2.93
N TRP A 42 -4.83 -6.76 3.25
CA TRP A 42 -4.02 -7.16 4.40
C TRP A 42 -4.78 -6.99 5.71
N ALA A 43 -5.49 -5.87 5.93
CA ALA A 43 -6.29 -5.68 7.13
C ALA A 43 -7.37 -6.77 7.27
N ARG A 44 -7.98 -7.21 6.16
CA ARG A 44 -9.04 -8.23 6.17
C ARG A 44 -8.54 -9.67 6.27
N LYS A 45 -7.34 -9.98 5.78
CA LYS A 45 -6.86 -11.36 5.58
C LYS A 45 -5.49 -11.65 6.18
N GLY A 46 -4.82 -10.65 6.72
CA GLY A 46 -3.41 -10.70 7.17
C GLY A 46 -2.38 -10.65 6.05
N HIS A 47 -2.80 -10.65 4.78
CA HIS A 47 -1.93 -10.59 3.61
C HIS A 47 -2.69 -10.14 2.35
N CYS A 48 -1.97 -9.67 1.33
CA CYS A 48 -2.54 -9.30 0.03
C CYS A 48 -1.90 -10.11 -1.10
N VAL A 49 -2.69 -10.66 -2.01
CA VAL A 49 -2.18 -11.34 -3.22
C VAL A 49 -2.49 -10.49 -4.43
N LEU A 50 -1.46 -9.87 -5.01
CA LEU A 50 -1.64 -9.03 -6.19
C LEU A 50 -1.53 -9.86 -7.48
N SER A 51 -2.52 -9.70 -8.35
CA SER A 51 -2.47 -10.21 -9.73
C SER A 51 -2.31 -9.04 -10.69
N THR A 52 -1.18 -8.99 -11.39
CA THR A 52 -0.91 -7.93 -12.39
C THR A 52 -1.96 -7.90 -13.51
N ASN A 53 -2.51 -9.07 -13.86
CA ASN A 53 -3.57 -9.17 -14.88
C ASN A 53 -4.90 -8.60 -14.37
N ARG A 54 -5.22 -8.83 -13.09
CA ARG A 54 -6.40 -8.24 -12.45
C ARG A 54 -6.25 -6.73 -12.34
N LEU A 55 -5.12 -6.25 -11.81
CA LEU A 55 -4.83 -4.81 -11.68
C LEU A 55 -4.88 -4.10 -13.05
N ALA A 56 -4.32 -4.71 -14.09
CA ALA A 56 -4.34 -4.15 -15.44
C ALA A 56 -5.77 -3.95 -15.96
N ARG A 57 -6.65 -4.93 -15.71
CA ARG A 57 -8.07 -4.86 -16.06
C ARG A 57 -8.80 -3.78 -15.25
N ASP A 58 -8.63 -3.79 -13.94
CA ASP A 58 -9.33 -2.91 -13.00
C ASP A 58 -8.94 -1.43 -13.23
N PHE A 59 -7.67 -1.18 -13.59
CA PHE A 59 -7.15 0.15 -13.88
C PHE A 59 -7.15 0.55 -15.35
N LYS A 60 -7.69 -0.29 -16.25
CA LYS A 60 -7.66 -0.08 -17.71
C LYS A 60 -6.24 0.28 -18.20
N SER A 61 -5.25 -0.48 -17.73
CA SER A 61 -3.84 -0.28 -18.00
C SER A 61 -3.19 -1.56 -18.53
N THR A 62 -1.90 -1.50 -18.87
CA THR A 62 -1.18 -2.68 -19.34
C THR A 62 -0.57 -3.45 -18.17
N ARG A 63 -0.39 -4.77 -18.35
CA ARG A 63 0.36 -5.60 -17.39
C ARG A 63 1.75 -5.01 -17.11
N ARG A 64 2.45 -4.52 -18.14
CA ARG A 64 3.77 -3.88 -18.00
C ARG A 64 3.72 -2.67 -17.09
N THR A 65 2.70 -1.81 -17.23
CA THR A 65 2.51 -0.63 -16.37
C THR A 65 2.28 -1.06 -14.92
N MET A 66 1.46 -2.09 -14.68
CA MET A 66 1.20 -2.59 -13.32
C MET A 66 2.43 -3.24 -12.69
N CYS A 67 3.19 -4.05 -13.45
CA CYS A 67 4.48 -4.59 -13.00
C CYS A 67 5.44 -3.48 -12.59
N ALA A 68 5.55 -2.43 -13.42
CA ALA A 68 6.41 -1.29 -13.11
C ALA A 68 5.93 -0.53 -11.86
N ALA A 69 4.62 -0.36 -11.67
CA ALA A 69 4.06 0.26 -10.48
C ALA A 69 4.36 -0.55 -9.21
N ILE A 70 4.13 -1.86 -9.22
CA ILE A 70 4.46 -2.75 -8.08
C ILE A 70 5.96 -2.68 -7.75
N ARG A 71 6.82 -2.69 -8.78
CA ARG A 71 8.27 -2.58 -8.58
C ARG A 71 8.65 -1.25 -7.92
N ARG A 72 8.08 -0.12 -8.35
CA ARG A 72 8.30 1.18 -7.71
C ARG A 72 7.85 1.19 -6.25
N LEU A 73 6.73 0.53 -5.93
CA LEU A 73 6.24 0.42 -4.55
C LEU A 73 7.18 -0.40 -3.67
N LEU A 74 7.74 -1.49 -4.19
CA LEU A 74 8.75 -2.31 -3.50
C LEU A 74 10.05 -1.50 -3.28
N GLU A 75 10.53 -0.83 -4.33
CA GLU A 75 11.76 -0.01 -4.26
C GLU A 75 11.61 1.18 -3.31
N ALA A 76 10.41 1.77 -3.23
CA ALA A 76 10.08 2.85 -2.29
C ALA A 76 9.77 2.35 -0.87
N GLY A 77 9.83 1.03 -0.61
CA GLY A 77 9.54 0.46 0.70
C GLY A 77 8.08 0.62 1.14
N VAL A 78 7.15 0.86 0.21
CA VAL A 78 5.72 1.03 0.50
C VAL A 78 5.04 -0.31 0.76
N ILE A 79 5.45 -1.34 0.02
CA ILE A 79 4.97 -2.71 0.22
C ILE A 79 6.17 -3.65 0.30
N ARG A 80 5.97 -4.83 0.88
CA ARG A 80 6.98 -5.88 0.96
C ARG A 80 6.41 -7.21 0.49
N GLU A 81 7.15 -7.95 -0.34
CA GLU A 81 6.84 -9.35 -0.65
C GLU A 81 7.27 -10.21 0.54
N ILE A 82 6.34 -10.94 1.15
CA ILE A 82 6.59 -11.75 2.36
C ILE A 82 6.65 -13.25 2.06
N ASP A 83 5.97 -13.69 1.01
CA ASP A 83 5.91 -15.10 0.61
C ASP A 83 5.34 -15.24 -0.81
N ARG A 84 5.15 -16.48 -1.25
CA ARG A 84 4.43 -16.86 -2.47
C ARG A 84 3.39 -17.91 -2.15
N THR A 85 2.24 -17.82 -2.82
CA THR A 85 1.22 -18.87 -2.76
C THR A 85 1.75 -20.17 -3.36
N SER A 86 1.09 -21.30 -3.10
CA SER A 86 1.46 -22.61 -3.67
C SER A 86 1.45 -22.64 -5.20
N ASP A 87 0.67 -21.77 -5.85
CA ASP A 87 0.65 -21.56 -7.30
C ASP A 87 1.60 -20.44 -7.79
N GLY A 88 2.50 -19.97 -6.92
CA GLY A 88 3.60 -19.08 -7.27
C GLY A 88 3.27 -17.59 -7.35
N ARG A 89 2.09 -17.15 -6.88
CA ARG A 89 1.71 -15.73 -6.86
C ARG A 89 2.33 -15.03 -5.64
N PRO A 90 2.90 -13.84 -5.79
CA PRO A 90 3.51 -13.11 -4.68
C PRO A 90 2.47 -12.63 -3.66
N ILE A 91 2.82 -12.76 -2.39
CA ILE A 91 2.05 -12.31 -1.23
C ILE A 91 2.74 -11.07 -0.66
N PHE A 92 1.97 -10.03 -0.38
CA PHE A 92 2.46 -8.74 0.07
C PHE A 92 1.84 -8.30 1.39
N GLU A 93 2.60 -7.49 2.12
CA GLU A 93 2.15 -6.69 3.25
C GLU A 93 2.44 -5.20 3.03
N PRO A 94 1.66 -4.28 3.63
CA PRO A 94 1.98 -2.86 3.67
C PRO A 94 3.08 -2.59 4.71
N CYS A 95 4.07 -1.78 4.35
CA CYS A 95 5.05 -1.28 5.32
C CYS A 95 4.45 -0.08 6.05
N LEU A 96 3.78 -0.31 7.19
CA LEU A 96 3.07 0.77 7.91
C LEU A 96 4.01 1.81 8.53
N GLU A 97 5.29 1.49 8.69
CA GLU A 97 6.33 2.33 9.27
C GLU A 97 6.47 3.66 8.51
N ILE A 98 6.27 3.66 7.18
CA ILE A 98 6.32 4.89 6.37
C ILE A 98 5.23 5.88 6.80
N GLY A 99 4.10 5.38 7.28
CA GLY A 99 3.00 6.21 7.77
C GLY A 99 3.35 6.86 9.11
N ASP A 100 4.01 6.12 9.99
CA ASP A 100 4.46 6.62 11.28
C ASP A 100 5.54 7.70 11.12
N GLU A 101 6.52 7.47 10.23
CA GLU A 101 7.54 8.46 9.88
C GLU A 101 6.93 9.73 9.28
N TRP A 102 5.97 9.58 8.37
CA TRP A 102 5.25 10.70 7.77
C TRP A 102 4.48 11.52 8.81
N ARG A 103 3.80 10.85 9.74
CA ARG A 103 3.10 11.50 10.86
C ARG A 103 4.05 12.30 11.72
N ALA A 104 5.14 11.68 12.16
CA ALA A 104 6.15 12.34 12.98
C ALA A 104 6.73 13.58 12.29
N ALA A 105 7.03 13.47 10.99
CA ALA A 105 7.53 14.59 10.19
C ALA A 105 6.48 15.70 9.97
N LYS A 106 5.18 15.37 9.97
CA LYS A 106 4.09 16.35 9.86
C LYS A 106 3.87 17.08 11.18
N GLU A 107 3.84 16.36 12.30
CA GLU A 107 3.70 16.92 13.65
C GLU A 107 4.87 17.85 13.99
N ALA A 108 6.11 17.46 13.63
CA ALA A 108 7.28 18.32 13.80
C ALA A 108 7.16 19.67 13.04
N ARG A 109 6.51 19.69 11.87
CA ARG A 109 6.28 20.92 11.11
C ARG A 109 5.18 21.81 11.71
N VAL A 110 4.15 21.18 12.27
CA VAL A 110 3.05 21.92 12.92
C VAL A 110 3.53 22.55 14.22
N ASN A 111 4.34 21.86 15.02
CA ASN A 111 4.85 22.36 16.30
C ASN A 111 6.03 23.36 16.16
N ALA A 112 6.56 23.53 14.95
CA ALA A 112 7.60 24.51 14.65
C ALA A 112 7.04 25.89 14.23
N HIS A 113 5.71 26.01 14.17
CA HIS A 113 4.96 27.24 13.86
C HIS A 113 4.10 27.66 15.05
#